data_AF-A0A5N7SQE6-F1
#
_entry.id   AF-A0A5N7SQE6-F1
#
_cell.length_a   1.000
_cell.length_b   1.000
_cell.length_c   1.000
_cell.angle_alpha   90.00
_cell.angle_beta   90.00
_cell.angle_gamma   90.00
#
_symmetry.space_group_name_H-M   'P 1'
#
loop_
_entity.id
_entity.type
_entity.pdbx_description
1 polymer ?
#
loop_
_entity_poly.entity_id
_entity_poly.type
_entity_poly.pdbx_seq_one_letter_code
_entity_poly.pdbx_strand_id
1 'polypeptide(L)'
;EAAVRSVCEPYFTRPLSQISLAEVLMKLFRVAQRYQLTLQPQLILLQKTLLNIEGVGRQLDPQIDIWAVAKPVLAKILRERYSPRRVVREIGKRLPEIMTHAPDMPRLVHAWLTQQVEGRHELSMRSRDLAALDASVQRLQTRAVGAITGVGLLAIAALMYVLQPPGWYWGDVPAWSWLSGAVGAVALLRAWWK
;
A
#
# COMPACT_ATOMS: atom_id res chain seq x y z
N GLU A 1 -19.70 -6.72 1.62
CA GLU A 1 -20.96 -6.58 2.39
C GLU A 1 -22.23 -6.91 1.60
N ALA A 2 -22.45 -6.32 0.41
CA ALA A 2 -23.69 -6.54 -0.37
C ALA A 2 -23.99 -8.02 -0.71
N ALA A 3 -22.97 -8.82 -1.08
CA ALA A 3 -23.13 -10.24 -1.39
C ALA A 3 -23.45 -11.13 -0.17
N VAL A 4 -22.98 -10.73 1.02
CA VAL A 4 -23.31 -11.42 2.29
C VAL A 4 -24.75 -11.08 2.67
N ARG A 5 -25.13 -9.80 2.55
CA ARG A 5 -26.48 -9.32 2.85
C ARG A 5 -27.52 -9.97 1.91
N SER A 6 -27.27 -10.01 0.60
CA SER A 6 -28.19 -10.64 -0.36
C SER A 6 -28.40 -12.14 -0.14
N VAL A 7 -27.44 -12.83 0.48
CA VAL A 7 -27.57 -14.25 0.83
C VAL A 7 -28.28 -14.44 2.17
N CYS A 8 -28.12 -13.53 3.14
CA CYS A 8 -28.70 -13.65 4.48
C CYS A 8 -30.12 -13.08 4.60
N GLU A 9 -30.47 -12.03 3.85
CA GLU A 9 -31.74 -11.29 3.96
C GLU A 9 -33.00 -12.11 3.60
N PRO A 10 -32.98 -13.05 2.62
CA PRO A 10 -34.13 -13.90 2.31
C PRO A 10 -34.48 -14.93 3.41
N TYR A 11 -33.54 -15.17 4.34
CA TYR A 11 -33.68 -16.14 5.42
C TYR A 11 -34.19 -15.53 6.73
N PHE A 12 -34.26 -14.19 6.81
CA PHE A 12 -34.77 -13.49 7.99
C PHE A 12 -36.30 -13.38 8.04
N THR A 13 -36.99 -13.57 6.91
CA THR A 13 -38.45 -13.40 6.79
C THR A 13 -39.23 -14.72 6.76
N ARG A 14 -38.56 -15.87 6.77
CA ARG A 14 -39.18 -17.20 6.90
C ARG A 14 -38.91 -17.77 8.29
N PRO A 15 -39.83 -18.52 8.90
CA PRO A 15 -39.55 -19.21 10.15
C PRO A 15 -38.31 -20.11 9.97
N LEU A 16 -37.34 -20.01 10.89
CA LEU A 16 -36.06 -20.73 10.82
C LEU A 16 -36.22 -22.25 10.70
N SER A 17 -37.36 -22.78 11.13
CA SER A 17 -37.76 -24.19 11.00
C SER A 17 -37.89 -24.69 9.56
N GLN A 18 -37.99 -23.80 8.57
CA GLN A 18 -38.11 -24.18 7.14
C GLN A 18 -36.79 -24.04 6.37
N ILE A 19 -35.72 -23.58 7.02
CA ILE A 19 -34.46 -23.25 6.36
C ILE A 19 -33.51 -24.45 6.47
N SER A 20 -33.16 -25.04 5.33
CA SER A 20 -32.15 -26.09 5.28
C SER A 20 -30.76 -25.50 5.48
N LEU A 21 -30.01 -26.00 6.47
CA LEU A 21 -28.62 -25.61 6.71
C LEU A 21 -27.76 -25.96 5.50
N ALA A 22 -27.99 -27.13 4.88
CA ALA A 22 -27.32 -27.55 3.67
C ALA A 22 -27.59 -26.60 2.48
N GLU A 23 -28.81 -26.09 2.32
CA GLU A 23 -29.14 -25.15 1.25
C GLU A 23 -28.42 -23.80 1.42
N VAL A 24 -28.34 -23.29 2.64
CA VAL A 24 -27.59 -22.05 2.95
C VAL A 24 -26.10 -22.25 2.63
N LEU A 25 -25.50 -23.35 3.06
CA LEU A 25 -24.10 -23.69 2.78
C LEU A 25 -23.84 -23.82 1.28
N MET A 26 -24.74 -24.49 0.54
CA MET A 26 -24.67 -24.61 -0.91
C MET A 26 -24.64 -23.23 -1.59
N LYS A 27 -25.48 -22.28 -1.15
CA LYS A 27 -25.49 -20.92 -1.72
C LYS A 27 -24.21 -20.17 -1.42
N LEU A 28 -23.69 -20.25 -0.19
CA LEU A 28 -22.41 -19.63 0.18
C LEU A 28 -21.24 -20.16 -0.67
N PHE A 29 -21.18 -21.47 -0.87
CA PHE A 29 -20.12 -22.09 -1.67
C PHE A 29 -20.24 -21.77 -3.16
N ARG A 30 -21.46 -21.71 -3.71
CA ARG A 30 -21.68 -21.26 -5.11
C ARG A 30 -21.26 -19.80 -5.31
N VAL A 31 -21.53 -18.93 -4.33
CA VAL A 31 -21.07 -17.54 -4.38
C VAL A 31 -19.54 -17.51 -4.32
N ALA A 32 -18.91 -18.28 -3.44
CA ALA A 32 -17.45 -18.38 -3.39
C ALA A 32 -16.85 -18.85 -4.73
N GLN A 33 -17.45 -19.85 -5.38
CA GLN A 33 -17.06 -20.30 -6.73
C GLN A 33 -17.23 -19.21 -7.78
N ARG A 34 -18.34 -18.45 -7.73
CA ARG A 34 -18.60 -17.33 -8.65
C ARG A 34 -17.53 -16.24 -8.57
N TYR A 35 -17.01 -15.98 -7.37
CA TYR A 35 -15.90 -15.05 -7.15
C TYR A 35 -14.52 -15.69 -7.32
N GLN A 36 -14.44 -16.88 -7.94
CA GLN A 36 -13.19 -17.60 -8.24
C GLN A 36 -12.34 -17.89 -6.99
N LEU A 37 -12.97 -18.02 -5.81
CA LEU A 37 -12.27 -18.47 -4.61
C LEU A 37 -11.97 -19.96 -4.74
N THR A 38 -10.72 -20.35 -4.47
CA THR A 38 -10.31 -21.75 -4.45
C THR A 38 -10.90 -22.45 -3.24
N LEU A 39 -11.91 -23.29 -3.47
CA LEU A 39 -12.52 -24.09 -2.42
C LEU A 39 -11.69 -25.34 -2.16
N GLN A 40 -11.30 -25.53 -0.90
CA GLN A 40 -10.57 -26.72 -0.49
C GLN A 40 -11.48 -27.96 -0.55
N PRO A 41 -10.99 -29.13 -1.02
CA PRO A 41 -11.78 -30.36 -1.10
C PRO A 41 -12.41 -30.79 0.25
N GLN A 42 -11.74 -30.50 1.35
CA GLN A 42 -12.22 -30.78 2.72
C GLN A 42 -13.51 -30.03 3.05
N LEU A 43 -13.66 -28.80 2.55
CA LEU A 43 -14.86 -27.99 2.76
C LEU A 43 -16.04 -28.53 1.94
N ILE A 44 -15.77 -29.07 0.75
CA ILE A 44 -16.78 -29.75 -0.09
C ILE A 44 -17.24 -31.05 0.59
N LEU A 45 -16.32 -31.80 1.20
CA LEU A 45 -16.65 -33.01 1.94
C LEU A 45 -17.51 -32.69 3.16
N LEU A 46 -17.15 -31.68 3.95
CA LEU A 46 -17.95 -31.21 5.07
C LEU A 46 -19.38 -30.86 4.64
N GLN A 47 -19.52 -30.14 3.53
CA GLN A 47 -20.83 -29.81 2.96
C GLN A 47 -21.65 -31.06 2.61
N LYS A 48 -21.03 -32.06 1.98
CA LYS A 48 -21.69 -33.34 1.67
C LYS A 48 -22.10 -34.11 2.94
N THR A 49 -21.24 -34.13 3.95
CA THR A 49 -21.53 -34.76 5.23
C THR A 49 -22.70 -34.08 5.93
N LEU A 50 -22.72 -32.75 5.98
CA LEU A 50 -23.82 -31.98 6.56
C LEU A 50 -25.14 -32.22 5.82
N LEU A 51 -25.12 -32.26 4.48
CA LEU A 51 -26.30 -32.58 3.67
C LEU A 51 -26.80 -34.00 3.91
N ASN A 52 -25.91 -34.98 4.05
CA ASN A 52 -26.28 -36.35 4.35
C ASN A 52 -26.91 -36.48 5.75
N ILE A 53 -26.30 -35.86 6.78
CA ILE A 53 -26.82 -35.86 8.14
C ILE A 53 -28.20 -35.20 8.21
N GLU A 54 -28.38 -34.06 7.52
CA GLU A 54 -29.68 -33.40 7.40
C GLU A 54 -30.70 -34.27 6.67
N GLY A 55 -30.30 -34.94 5.59
CA GLY A 55 -31.16 -35.87 4.84
C GLY A 55 -31.65 -37.02 5.71
N VAL A 56 -30.75 -37.67 6.45
CA VAL A 56 -31.10 -38.74 7.41
C VAL A 56 -31.97 -38.19 8.55
N GLY A 57 -31.65 -37.01 9.09
CA GLY A 57 -32.42 -36.37 10.14
C GLY A 57 -33.86 -36.08 9.72
N ARG A 58 -34.08 -35.58 8.50
CA ARG A 58 -35.41 -35.32 7.94
C ARG A 58 -36.18 -36.58 7.55
N GLN A 59 -35.48 -37.68 7.25
CA GLN A 59 -36.12 -38.99 7.06
C GLN A 59 -36.71 -39.52 8.36
N LEU A 60 -36.07 -39.23 9.49
CA LEU A 60 -36.53 -39.66 10.82
C LEU A 60 -37.59 -38.73 11.41
N ASP A 61 -37.39 -37.41 11.28
CA ASP A 61 -38.33 -36.38 11.70
C ASP A 61 -38.49 -35.32 10.59
N PRO A 62 -39.56 -35.40 9.78
CA PRO A 62 -39.78 -34.49 8.67
C PRO A 62 -39.96 -33.01 9.07
N GLN A 63 -40.29 -32.74 10.33
CA GLN A 63 -40.54 -31.38 10.84
C GLN A 63 -39.40 -30.85 11.73
N ILE A 64 -38.26 -31.55 11.75
CA ILE A 64 -37.12 -31.18 12.61
C ILE A 64 -36.54 -29.80 12.26
N ASP A 65 -36.49 -28.92 13.26
CA ASP A 65 -35.77 -27.65 13.18
C ASP A 65 -34.29 -27.87 13.52
N ILE A 66 -33.46 -28.02 12.49
CA ILE A 66 -32.02 -28.26 12.61
C ILE A 66 -31.31 -27.09 13.32
N TRP A 67 -31.79 -25.85 13.14
CA TRP A 67 -31.20 -24.69 13.77
C TRP A 67 -31.45 -24.68 15.27
N ALA A 68 -32.68 -25.02 15.69
CA ALA A 68 -33.03 -25.16 17.09
C ALA A 68 -32.16 -26.21 17.80
N VAL A 69 -31.90 -27.35 17.13
CA VAL A 69 -31.04 -28.43 17.64
C VAL A 69 -29.56 -28.00 17.71
N ALA A 70 -29.08 -27.27 16.70
CA ALA A 70 -27.67 -26.85 16.63
C ALA A 70 -27.32 -25.68 17.58
N LYS A 71 -28.28 -24.81 17.90
CA LYS A 71 -28.10 -23.61 18.74
C LYS A 71 -27.38 -23.88 20.08
N PRO A 72 -27.80 -24.83 20.94
CA PRO A 72 -27.13 -25.08 22.21
C PRO A 72 -25.67 -25.53 22.05
N VAL A 73 -25.37 -26.32 21.01
CA VAL A 73 -24.01 -26.78 20.69
C VAL A 73 -23.14 -25.60 20.27
N LEU A 74 -23.64 -24.76 19.35
CA LEU A 74 -22.93 -23.56 18.92
C LEU A 74 -22.67 -22.59 20.09
N ALA A 75 -23.67 -22.38 20.95
CA ALA A 75 -23.54 -21.54 22.14
C ALA A 75 -22.47 -22.07 23.10
N LYS A 76 -22.40 -23.39 23.31
CA LYS A 76 -21.35 -24.03 24.12
C LYS A 76 -19.96 -23.79 23.53
N ILE A 77 -19.79 -24.02 22.22
CA ILE A 77 -18.50 -23.84 21.52
C ILE A 77 -18.05 -22.37 21.58
N LEU A 78 -18.96 -21.42 21.33
CA LEU A 78 -18.65 -20.00 21.41
C LEU A 78 -18.26 -19.60 22.83
N ARG A 79 -18.99 -20.07 23.84
CA ARG A 79 -18.65 -19.83 25.25
C ARG A 79 -17.29 -20.38 25.63
N GLU A 80 -16.88 -21.52 25.08
CA GLU A 80 -15.56 -22.13 25.31
C GLU A 80 -14.43 -21.43 24.55
N ARG A 81 -14.69 -20.93 23.33
CA ARG A 81 -13.69 -20.17 22.55
C ARG A 81 -13.48 -18.76 23.09
N TYR A 82 -14.58 -18.06 23.41
CA TYR A 82 -14.57 -16.68 23.89
C TYR A 82 -14.63 -16.58 25.42
N SER A 83 -14.31 -17.65 26.15
CA SER A 83 -14.29 -17.61 27.61
C SER A 83 -13.18 -16.66 28.08
N PRO A 84 -13.48 -15.60 28.87
CA PRO A 84 -12.45 -14.75 29.46
C PRO A 84 -11.51 -15.57 30.37
N ARG A 85 -11.98 -16.67 30.95
CA ARG A 85 -11.14 -17.61 31.70
C ARG A 85 -10.04 -18.23 30.85
N ARG A 86 -10.29 -18.47 29.55
CA ARG A 86 -9.29 -19.00 28.62
C ARG A 86 -8.21 -17.96 28.35
N VAL A 87 -8.61 -16.69 28.17
CA VAL A 87 -7.69 -15.56 27.96
C VAL A 87 -6.79 -15.39 29.19
N VAL A 88 -7.37 -15.33 30.39
CA VAL A 88 -6.59 -15.20 31.65
C VAL A 88 -5.64 -16.39 31.83
N ARG A 89 -6.09 -17.62 31.54
CA ARG A 89 -5.24 -18.81 31.60
C ARG A 89 -4.10 -18.77 30.59
N GLU A 90 -4.34 -18.28 29.39
CA GLU A 90 -3.32 -18.18 28.34
C GLU A 90 -2.29 -17.10 28.66
N ILE A 91 -2.73 -15.96 29.22
CA ILE A 91 -1.83 -14.92 29.74
C ILE A 91 -1.01 -15.47 30.91
N GLY A 92 -1.63 -16.19 31.84
CA GLY A 92 -0.93 -16.83 32.96
C GLY A 92 0.17 -17.81 32.52
N LYS A 93 -0.04 -18.54 31.42
CA LYS A 93 1.00 -19.42 30.85
C LYS A 93 2.19 -18.66 30.26
N ARG A 94 1.96 -17.46 29.73
CA ARG A 94 3.01 -16.61 29.13
C ARG A 94 3.65 -15.66 30.14
N LEU A 95 3.08 -15.55 31.35
CA LEU A 95 3.56 -14.67 32.41
C LEU A 95 5.03 -14.89 32.77
N PRO A 96 5.55 -16.14 32.89
CA PRO A 96 6.96 -16.36 33.22
C PRO A 96 7.93 -15.80 32.16
N GLU A 97 7.60 -15.95 30.88
CA GLU A 97 8.38 -15.41 29.75
C GLU A 97 8.32 -13.88 29.70
N ILE A 98 7.17 -13.29 30.03
CA ILE A 98 7.02 -11.85 30.16
C ILE A 98 7.86 -11.33 31.35
N MET A 99 7.85 -12.03 32.48
CA MET A 99 8.62 -11.65 33.67
C MET A 99 10.13 -11.67 33.42
N THR A 100 10.64 -12.59 32.60
CA THR A 100 12.06 -12.61 32.21
C THR A 100 12.48 -11.42 31.35
N HIS A 101 11.56 -10.83 30.58
CA HIS A 101 11.83 -9.67 29.72
C HIS A 101 11.30 -8.33 30.28
N ALA A 102 10.57 -8.38 31.40
CA ALA A 102 10.01 -7.22 32.07
C ALA A 102 11.05 -6.15 32.51
N PRO A 103 12.28 -6.51 32.94
CA PRO A 103 13.26 -5.51 33.35
C PRO A 103 13.71 -4.58 32.21
N ASP A 104 13.73 -5.05 30.97
CA ASP A 104 14.17 -4.28 29.80
C ASP A 104 13.05 -3.41 29.18
N MET A 105 11.79 -3.79 29.42
CA MET A 105 10.61 -3.11 28.90
C MET A 105 10.50 -1.61 29.26
N PRO A 106 10.67 -1.16 30.52
CA PRO A 106 10.54 0.26 30.86
C PRO A 106 11.58 1.13 30.15
N ARG A 107 12.79 0.61 29.91
CA ARG A 107 13.83 1.30 29.14
C ARG A 107 13.42 1.46 27.67
N LEU A 108 12.85 0.43 27.06
CA LEU A 108 12.37 0.45 25.67
C LEU A 108 11.15 1.38 25.50
N VAL A 109 10.21 1.33 26.44
CA VAL A 109 9.04 2.23 26.46
C VAL A 109 9.48 3.67 26.66
N HIS A 110 10.40 3.93 27.59
CA HIS A 110 10.92 5.27 27.79
C HIS A 110 11.68 5.77 26.56
N ALA A 111 12.52 4.94 25.94
CA ALA A 111 13.20 5.29 24.69
C ALA A 111 12.21 5.61 23.57
N TRP A 112 11.14 4.82 23.43
CA TRP A 112 10.08 5.04 22.44
C TRP A 112 9.28 6.33 22.70
N LEU A 113 8.88 6.57 23.95
CA LEU A 113 8.17 7.80 24.33
C LEU A 113 9.05 9.03 24.14
N THR A 114 10.32 8.98 24.55
CA THR A 114 11.26 10.10 24.36
C THR A 114 11.49 10.35 22.87
N GLN A 115 11.63 9.29 22.05
CA GLN A 115 11.73 9.40 20.59
C GLN A 115 10.49 10.00 19.93
N GLN A 116 9.30 9.74 20.48
CA GLN A 116 8.03 10.28 19.98
C GLN A 116 7.80 11.74 20.44
N VAL A 117 8.17 12.07 21.68
CA VAL A 117 8.06 13.42 22.26
C VAL A 117 9.09 14.37 21.67
N GLU A 118 10.28 13.89 21.33
CA GLU A 118 11.32 14.71 20.68
C GLU A 118 11.08 14.92 19.17
N GLY A 119 10.03 14.33 18.58
CA GLY A 119 9.63 14.61 17.19
C GLY A 119 10.69 14.29 16.12
N ARG A 120 11.71 13.48 16.44
CA ARG A 120 12.88 13.27 15.56
C ARG A 120 12.60 12.39 14.33
N HIS A 121 11.35 11.94 14.13
CA HIS A 121 10.99 11.11 12.99
C HIS A 121 10.60 11.86 11.71
N GLU A 122 10.42 13.19 11.72
CA GLU A 122 10.15 13.94 10.48
C GLU A 122 11.41 14.53 9.80
N LEU A 123 12.57 14.58 10.47
CA LEU A 123 13.75 15.27 9.95
C LEU A 123 14.80 14.35 9.29
N SER A 124 14.84 13.06 9.61
CA SER A 124 15.88 12.15 9.09
C SER A 124 15.60 11.61 7.69
N MET A 125 14.35 11.37 7.30
CA MET A 125 14.02 10.92 5.93
C MET A 125 13.94 12.11 4.97
N ARG A 126 13.49 13.27 5.44
CA ARG A 126 13.33 14.47 4.61
C ARG A 126 14.67 15.11 4.19
N SER A 127 15.74 14.97 4.97
CA SER A 127 17.01 15.65 4.69
C SER A 127 17.73 15.10 3.44
N ARG A 128 17.73 13.78 3.21
CA ARG A 128 18.37 13.18 2.03
C ARG A 128 17.60 13.49 0.75
N ASP A 129 16.27 13.40 0.78
CA ASP A 129 15.44 13.66 -0.38
C ASP A 129 15.42 15.17 -0.72
N LEU A 130 15.38 16.06 0.28
CA LEU A 130 15.49 17.50 0.05
C LEU A 130 16.87 17.90 -0.47
N ALA A 131 17.96 17.33 0.06
CA ALA A 131 19.30 17.58 -0.45
C ALA A 131 19.46 17.08 -1.89
N ALA A 132 18.87 15.93 -2.24
CA ALA A 132 18.85 15.41 -3.60
C ALA A 132 18.02 16.28 -4.54
N LEU A 133 16.91 16.85 -4.06
CA LEU A 133 16.07 17.76 -4.83
C LEU A 133 16.79 19.09 -5.11
N ASP A 134 17.39 19.71 -4.08
CA ASP A 134 18.14 20.96 -4.22
C ASP A 134 19.34 20.80 -5.18
N ALA A 135 20.09 19.70 -5.04
CA ALA A 135 21.18 19.37 -5.97
C ALA A 135 20.68 19.12 -7.42
N SER A 136 19.45 18.66 -7.61
CA SER A 136 18.87 18.46 -8.95
C SER A 136 18.39 19.79 -9.55
N VAL A 137 17.81 20.67 -8.75
CA VAL A 137 17.36 22.01 -9.17
C VAL A 137 18.56 22.89 -9.56
N GLN A 138 19.62 22.90 -8.75
CA GLN A 138 20.83 23.70 -9.03
C GLN A 138 21.54 23.26 -10.33
N ARG A 139 21.54 21.96 -10.64
CA ARG A 139 22.09 21.44 -11.90
C ARG A 139 21.27 21.87 -13.12
N LEU A 140 19.94 21.88 -13.01
CA LEU A 140 19.08 22.38 -14.09
C LEU A 140 19.24 23.90 -14.28
N GLN A 141 19.33 24.64 -13.20
CA GLN A 141 19.48 26.10 -13.23
C GLN A 141 20.81 26.53 -13.86
N THR A 142 21.93 25.90 -13.46
CA THR A 142 23.26 26.22 -14.04
C THR A 142 23.35 25.86 -15.52
N ARG A 143 22.74 24.74 -15.94
CA ARG A 143 22.65 24.36 -17.36
C ARG A 143 21.76 25.31 -18.17
N ALA A 144 20.61 25.71 -17.63
CA ALA A 144 19.68 26.61 -18.30
C ALA A 144 20.29 28.01 -18.48
N VAL A 145 20.93 28.56 -17.45
CA VAL A 145 21.61 29.87 -17.54
C VAL A 145 22.74 29.81 -18.57
N GLY A 146 23.58 28.76 -18.53
CA GLY A 146 24.65 28.56 -19.51
C GLY A 146 24.12 28.49 -20.94
N ALA A 147 23.06 27.73 -21.17
CA ALA A 147 22.42 27.60 -22.49
C ALA A 147 21.84 28.93 -23.00
N ILE A 148 21.11 29.68 -22.15
CA ILE A 148 20.52 30.98 -22.51
C ILE A 148 21.62 32.00 -22.85
N THR A 149 22.67 32.09 -22.01
CA THR A 149 23.79 33.00 -22.28
C THR A 149 24.56 32.61 -23.53
N GLY A 150 24.75 31.31 -23.77
CA GLY A 150 25.43 30.80 -24.97
C GLY A 150 24.66 31.11 -26.25
N VAL A 151 23.35 30.83 -26.27
CA VAL A 151 22.47 31.15 -27.40
C VAL A 151 22.40 32.66 -27.63
N GLY A 152 22.30 33.47 -26.57
CA GLY A 152 22.32 34.93 -26.67
C GLY A 152 23.61 35.49 -27.28
N LEU A 153 24.77 35.00 -26.84
CA LEU A 153 26.06 35.40 -27.39
C LEU A 153 26.24 34.96 -28.85
N LEU A 154 25.77 33.77 -29.22
CA LEU A 154 25.78 33.30 -30.61
C LEU A 154 24.85 34.13 -31.50
N ALA A 155 23.66 34.50 -31.01
CA ALA A 155 22.74 35.38 -31.74
C ALA A 155 23.34 36.77 -31.96
N ILE A 156 24.02 37.34 -30.95
CA ILE A 156 24.74 38.60 -31.06
C ILE A 156 25.90 38.48 -32.06
N ALA A 157 26.68 37.40 -32.01
CA ALA A 157 27.76 37.14 -32.96
C ALA A 157 27.25 37.03 -34.41
N ALA A 158 26.12 36.33 -34.62
CA ALA A 158 25.48 36.21 -35.93
C ALA A 158 24.94 37.56 -36.42
N LEU A 159 24.34 38.36 -35.53
CA LEU A 159 23.84 39.69 -35.88
C LEU A 159 24.98 40.65 -36.24
N MET A 160 26.09 40.61 -35.51
CA MET A 160 27.29 41.41 -35.81
C MET A 160 27.91 41.04 -37.17
N TYR A 161 27.85 39.76 -37.56
CA TYR A 161 28.28 39.32 -38.89
C TYR A 161 27.41 39.92 -40.00
N VAL A 162 26.10 40.00 -39.78
CA VAL A 162 25.15 40.56 -40.76
C VAL A 162 25.25 42.09 -40.85
N LEU A 163 25.54 42.78 -39.74
CA LEU A 163 25.54 44.25 -39.69
C LEU A 163 26.83 44.93 -40.16
N GLN A 164 27.90 44.16 -40.45
CA GLN A 164 29.22 44.63 -40.92
C GLN A 164 29.66 46.01 -40.37
N PRO A 165 29.85 46.15 -39.04
CA PRO A 165 30.30 47.41 -38.45
C PRO A 165 31.75 47.72 -38.85
N PRO A 166 32.11 48.98 -39.19
CA PRO A 166 33.47 49.35 -39.55
C PRO A 166 34.41 49.16 -38.35
N GLY A 167 35.43 48.32 -38.50
CA GLY A 167 36.36 47.92 -37.43
C GLY A 167 37.56 47.13 -37.96
N TRP A 168 38.25 46.40 -37.09
CA TRP A 168 39.41 45.59 -37.46
C TRP A 168 38.96 44.21 -38.00
N TYR A 169 39.26 43.93 -39.27
CA TYR A 169 38.88 42.68 -39.96
C TYR A 169 40.12 41.78 -40.10
N TRP A 170 39.93 40.48 -39.87
CA TRP A 170 40.92 39.45 -40.21
C TRP A 170 40.27 38.52 -41.23
N GLY A 171 40.58 38.73 -42.52
CA GLY A 171 39.84 38.14 -43.64
C GLY A 171 38.49 38.86 -43.87
N ASP A 172 37.44 38.11 -44.22
CA ASP A 172 36.08 38.63 -44.49
C ASP A 172 35.19 38.71 -43.23
N VAL A 173 35.77 38.52 -42.04
CA VAL A 173 35.02 38.42 -40.78
C VAL A 173 35.60 39.41 -39.75
N PRO A 174 34.77 40.22 -39.06
CA PRO A 174 35.22 41.11 -38.00
C PRO A 174 35.91 40.33 -36.87
N ALA A 175 37.05 40.82 -36.36
CA ALA A 175 37.82 40.11 -35.33
C ALA A 175 37.02 39.87 -34.04
N TRP A 176 36.07 40.77 -33.72
CA TRP A 176 35.23 40.67 -32.52
C TRP A 176 34.18 39.55 -32.59
N SER A 177 33.72 39.14 -33.78
CA SER A 177 32.73 38.06 -33.91
C SER A 177 33.34 36.68 -33.68
N TRP A 178 34.63 36.50 -33.99
CA TRP A 178 35.39 35.32 -33.60
C TRP A 178 35.52 35.21 -32.09
N LEU A 179 35.77 36.34 -31.42
CA LEU A 179 35.95 36.37 -29.96
C LEU A 179 34.63 36.09 -29.23
N SER A 180 33.52 36.68 -29.66
CA SER A 180 32.20 36.41 -29.09
C SER A 180 31.69 35.01 -29.43
N GLY A 181 31.95 34.52 -30.65
CA GLY A 181 31.61 33.16 -31.07
C GLY A 181 32.38 32.09 -30.30
N ALA A 182 33.69 32.28 -30.09
CA ALA A 182 34.52 31.39 -29.28
C ALA A 182 34.06 31.38 -27.81
N VAL A 183 33.75 32.55 -27.23
CA VAL A 183 33.24 32.63 -25.86
C VAL A 183 31.86 31.96 -25.73
N GLY A 184 30.96 32.15 -26.71
CA GLY A 184 29.66 31.49 -26.75
C GLY A 184 29.76 29.97 -26.89
N ALA A 185 30.65 29.47 -27.76
CA ALA A 185 30.89 28.04 -27.94
C ALA A 185 31.49 27.39 -26.69
N VAL A 186 32.43 28.05 -26.01
CA VAL A 186 33.02 27.58 -24.75
C VAL A 186 31.99 27.57 -23.62
N ALA A 187 31.10 28.57 -23.55
CA ALA A 187 30.01 28.59 -22.57
C ALA A 187 29.02 27.43 -22.77
N LEU A 188 28.68 27.11 -24.03
CA LEU A 188 27.82 25.96 -24.36
C LEU A 188 28.49 24.62 -24.07
N LEU A 189 29.76 24.45 -24.46
CA LEU A 189 30.53 23.24 -24.14
C LEU A 189 30.64 23.03 -22.63
N ARG A 190 30.86 24.11 -21.86
CA ARG A 190 30.91 24.05 -20.40
C ARG A 190 29.55 23.76 -19.76
N ALA A 191 28.45 24.19 -20.38
CA ALA A 191 27.09 23.87 -19.94
C ALA A 191 26.70 22.41 -20.24
N TRP A 192 27.27 21.81 -21.28
CA TRP A 192 26.96 20.43 -21.69
C TRP A 192 27.86 19.37 -21.03
N TRP A 193 29.09 19.72 -20.65
CA TRP A 193 30.10 18.75 -20.14
C TRP A 193 30.15 18.64 -18.60
N LYS A 194 29.15 19.13 -17.85
CA LYS A 194 29.00 18.88 -16.40
C LYS A 194 27.57 18.47 -16.08
#